data_AF-A0A962IKD3-F1
#
_entry.id   AF-A0A962IKD3-F1
#
_cell.length_a   1.000
_cell.length_b   1.000
_cell.length_c   1.000
_cell.angle_alpha   90.00
_cell.angle_beta   90.00
_cell.angle_gamma   90.00
#
_symmetry.space_group_name_H-M   'P 1'
#
loop_
_entity.id
_entity.type
_entity.pdbx_description
1 polymer ?
#
loop_
_entity_poly.entity_id
_entity_poly.type
_entity_poly.pdbx_seq_one_letter_code
_entity_poly.pdbx_strand_id
1 'polypeptide(L)'
;MKPTDLEFRLNGRAQAIGDGEPTESLLRWLHRQGLRGTKEGCGDGDCGACTVLLVQPDAPSDRRLLAINSCLLPMGQLAGREVYTV
;
A
#
# COMPACT_ATOMS: atom_id res chain seq x y z
N MET A 1 -13.99 -8.57 15.91
CA MET A 1 -13.19 -8.35 14.69
C MET A 1 -14.15 -8.40 13.52
N LYS A 2 -14.35 -7.30 12.78
CA LYS A 2 -15.26 -7.32 11.63
C LYS A 2 -14.50 -7.77 10.38
N PRO A 3 -15.14 -8.48 9.43
CA PRO A 3 -14.47 -8.97 8.22
C PRO A 3 -13.81 -7.87 7.37
N THR A 4 -14.21 -6.61 7.55
CA THR A 4 -13.66 -5.43 6.87
C THR A 4 -12.30 -4.96 7.44
N ASP A 5 -11.86 -5.47 8.60
CA ASP A 5 -10.63 -5.04 9.27
C ASP A 5 -9.35 -5.72 8.69
N LEU A 6 -9.52 -6.62 7.70
CA LEU A 6 -8.43 -7.40 7.10
C LEU A 6 -8.32 -7.20 5.59
N GLU A 7 -8.89 -6.13 5.05
CA GLU A 7 -8.80 -5.79 3.63
C GLU A 7 -8.22 -4.40 3.42
N PHE A 8 -7.60 -4.20 2.26
CA PHE A 8 -7.22 -2.89 1.74
C PHE A 8 -7.62 -2.79 0.26
N ARG A 9 -7.68 -1.58 -0.28
CA ARG A 9 -7.95 -1.37 -1.71
C ARG A 9 -6.66 -1.09 -2.46
N LEU A 10 -6.40 -1.84 -3.52
CA LEU A 10 -5.29 -1.61 -4.45
C LEU A 10 -5.85 -1.30 -5.84
N ASN A 11 -5.53 -0.12 -6.37
CA ASN A 11 -6.01 0.32 -7.69
C ASN A 11 -7.55 0.18 -7.83
N GLY A 12 -8.28 0.47 -6.76
CA GLY A 12 -9.73 0.38 -6.71
C GLY A 12 -10.31 -1.03 -6.46
N ARG A 13 -9.49 -2.06 -6.31
CA ARG A 13 -9.90 -3.46 -6.06
C ARG A 13 -9.58 -3.88 -4.63
N ALA A 14 -10.52 -4.57 -3.97
CA ALA A 14 -10.34 -5.05 -2.61
C ALA A 14 -9.39 -6.26 -2.59
N GLN A 15 -8.39 -6.20 -1.71
CA GLN A 15 -7.37 -7.24 -1.52
C GLN A 15 -7.36 -7.66 -0.04
N ALA A 16 -7.22 -8.96 0.20
CA ALA A 16 -7.04 -9.50 1.54
C ALA A 16 -5.64 -9.19 2.08
N ILE A 17 -5.56 -8.71 3.32
CA ILE A 17 -4.31 -8.52 4.05
C ILE A 17 -3.76 -9.88 4.54
N GLY A 18 -4.65 -10.86 4.74
CA GLY A 18 -4.30 -12.19 5.26
C GLY A 18 -3.28 -12.97 4.41
N ASP A 19 -3.02 -12.53 3.18
CA ASP A 19 -1.99 -13.12 2.32
C ASP A 19 -0.58 -12.58 2.61
N GLY A 20 -0.39 -11.61 3.52
CA GLY A 20 0.91 -11.00 3.85
C GLY A 20 1.21 -10.91 5.35
N GLU A 21 2.49 -10.94 5.70
CA GLU A 21 2.95 -10.74 7.08
C GLU A 21 2.77 -9.27 7.49
N PRO A 22 2.33 -8.94 8.72
CA PRO A 22 2.07 -7.55 9.13
C PRO A 22 3.27 -6.60 8.95
N THR A 23 4.49 -7.13 9.07
CA THR A 23 5.76 -6.40 8.93
C THR A 23 6.35 -6.46 7.52
N GLU A 24 5.77 -7.24 6.60
CA GLU A 24 6.15 -7.20 5.18
C GLU A 24 5.84 -5.81 4.64
N SER A 25 6.77 -5.23 3.86
CA SER A 25 6.51 -3.96 3.20
C SER A 25 5.57 -4.16 2.01
N LEU A 26 4.78 -3.14 1.70
CA LEU A 26 3.87 -3.16 0.56
C LEU A 26 4.61 -3.45 -0.75
N LEU A 27 5.83 -2.92 -0.93
CA LEU A 27 6.65 -3.22 -2.11
C LEU A 27 6.90 -4.73 -2.26
N ARG A 28 7.31 -5.40 -1.18
CA ARG A 28 7.59 -6.84 -1.19
C ARG A 28 6.32 -7.65 -1.46
N TRP A 29 5.22 -7.26 -0.82
CA TRP A 29 3.92 -7.87 -1.07
C TRP A 29 3.52 -7.73 -2.55
N LEU A 30 3.62 -6.53 -3.14
CA LEU A 30 3.29 -6.29 -4.56
C LEU A 30 4.11 -7.21 -5.48
N HIS A 31 5.42 -7.32 -5.25
CA HIS A 31 6.29 -8.16 -6.07
C HIS A 31 5.98 -9.65 -5.94
N ARG A 32 5.60 -10.12 -4.74
CA ARG A 32 5.14 -11.50 -4.51
C ARG A 32 3.83 -11.80 -5.22
N GLN A 33 2.95 -10.81 -5.36
CA GLN A 33 1.74 -10.89 -6.18
C GLN A 33 2.01 -10.75 -7.69
N GLY A 34 3.28 -10.63 -8.11
CA GLY A 34 3.66 -10.44 -9.51
C GLY A 34 3.49 -9.01 -10.04
N LEU A 35 3.12 -8.06 -9.19
CA LEU A 35 2.91 -6.65 -9.54
C LEU A 35 4.23 -5.89 -9.45
N ARG A 36 4.94 -5.82 -10.58
CA ARG A 36 6.30 -5.26 -10.67
C ARG A 36 6.36 -3.85 -11.28
N GLY A 37 5.24 -3.15 -11.38
CA GLY A 37 5.18 -1.76 -11.85
C GLY A 37 6.00 -0.84 -10.95
N THR A 38 5.66 -0.80 -9.66
CA THR A 38 6.43 -0.16 -8.60
C THR A 38 7.78 -0.84 -8.40
N LYS A 39 8.87 -0.08 -8.33
CA LYS A 39 10.24 -0.62 -8.41
C LYS A 39 10.91 -0.68 -7.04
N GLU A 40 11.84 -1.63 -6.91
CA GLU A 40 12.81 -1.65 -5.82
C GLU A 40 14.04 -0.82 -6.23
N GLY A 41 14.56 -0.03 -5.29
CA GLY A 41 15.73 0.83 -5.47
C GLY A 41 16.61 0.74 -4.23
N CYS A 42 16.54 1.75 -3.35
CA CYS A 42 17.35 1.80 -2.12
C CYS A 42 16.80 0.94 -0.96
N GLY A 43 15.47 0.79 -0.84
CA GLY A 43 14.84 0.03 0.25
C GLY A 43 14.75 0.76 1.60
N ASP A 44 15.24 2.00 1.69
CA ASP A 44 15.27 2.82 2.91
C ASP A 44 14.47 4.14 2.78
N GLY A 45 13.88 4.39 1.62
CA GLY A 45 13.02 5.55 1.37
C GLY A 45 13.67 6.71 0.61
N ASP A 46 14.96 6.66 0.31
CA ASP A 46 15.66 7.82 -0.26
C ASP A 46 15.41 8.06 -1.77
N CYS A 47 15.30 7.00 -2.57
CA CYS A 47 15.30 7.14 -4.05
C CYS A 47 13.93 7.39 -4.70
N GLY A 48 12.82 7.17 -3.98
CA GLY A 48 11.47 7.31 -4.53
C GLY A 48 11.05 6.28 -5.61
N ALA A 49 11.89 5.29 -5.96
CA ALA A 49 11.55 4.30 -6.99
C ALA A 49 10.30 3.46 -6.67
N CYS A 50 9.96 3.36 -5.38
CA CYS A 50 8.84 2.61 -4.86
C CYS A 50 7.61 3.47 -4.51
N THR A 51 7.55 4.72 -4.97
CA THR A 51 6.45 5.64 -4.63
C THR A 51 5.08 5.11 -5.10
N VAL A 52 4.10 5.22 -4.20
CA VAL A 52 2.68 4.91 -4.42
C VAL A 52 1.83 6.04 -3.86
N LEU A 53 0.55 6.10 -4.22
CA LEU A 53 -0.41 7.08 -3.68
C LEU A 53 -1.30 6.42 -2.64
N LEU A 54 -1.35 6.98 -1.43
CA LEU A 54 -2.26 6.57 -0.34
C LEU A 54 -3.41 7.58 -0.24
N VAL A 55 -4.66 7.11 -0.23
CA VAL A 55 -5.84 7.95 0.01
C VAL A 55 -5.93 8.27 1.51
N GLN A 56 -6.00 9.55 1.86
CA GLN A 56 -6.24 9.98 3.24
C GLN A 56 -7.72 9.79 3.63
N PRO A 57 -8.04 9.22 4.80
CA PRO A 57 -9.42 8.99 5.23
C PRO A 57 -10.19 10.28 5.55
N ASP A 58 -9.49 11.31 6.05
CA ASP A 58 -10.13 12.46 6.73
C ASP A 58 -10.20 13.72 5.86
N ALA A 59 -10.09 13.59 4.54
CA ALA A 59 -10.07 14.74 3.65
C ALA A 59 -11.50 15.27 3.39
N PRO A 60 -11.80 16.54 3.71
CA PRO A 60 -13.13 17.11 3.55
C PRO A 60 -13.40 17.39 2.07
N SER A 61 -14.18 16.51 1.44
CA SER A 61 -14.77 16.61 0.08
C SER A 61 -13.90 16.24 -1.13
N ASP A 62 -12.59 16.13 -0.99
CA ASP A 62 -11.66 15.67 -2.01
C ASP A 62 -10.79 14.52 -1.49
N ARG A 63 -10.66 13.43 -2.25
CA ARG A 63 -9.74 12.32 -1.89
C ARG A 63 -8.31 12.84 -1.92
N ARG A 64 -7.78 13.30 -0.79
CA ARG A 64 -6.39 13.74 -0.71
C ARG A 64 -5.45 12.55 -0.85
N LEU A 65 -4.51 12.66 -1.79
CA LEU A 65 -3.52 11.63 -2.08
C LEU A 65 -2.19 12.01 -1.43
N LEU A 66 -1.57 11.07 -0.72
CA LEU A 66 -0.21 11.20 -0.21
C LEU A 66 0.72 10.30 -1.01
N ALA A 67 1.81 10.86 -1.52
CA ALA A 67 2.91 10.06 -2.03
C ALA A 67 3.66 9.42 -0.87
N ILE A 68 3.77 8.09 -0.86
CA ILE A 68 4.46 7.31 0.18
C ILE A 68 5.38 6.29 -0.47
N ASN A 69 6.51 6.03 0.17
CA ASN A 69 7.45 4.99 -0.23
C ASN A 69 6.94 3.62 0.21
N SER A 70 6.51 2.78 -0.74
CA SER A 70 5.95 1.46 -0.43
C SER A 70 6.97 0.47 0.17
N CYS A 71 8.28 0.73 0.04
CA CYS A 71 9.32 -0.06 0.70
C CYS A 71 9.31 0.09 2.24
N LEU A 72 8.76 1.20 2.76
CA LEU A 72 8.67 1.48 4.20
C LEU A 72 7.26 1.34 4.77
N LEU A 73 6.26 1.05 3.93
CA LEU A 73 4.86 0.95 4.34
C LEU A 73 4.51 -0.51 4.69
N PRO A 74 4.32 -0.87 5.97
CA PRO A 74 4.02 -2.25 6.35
C PRO A 74 2.57 -2.64 6.00
N MET A 75 2.36 -3.89 5.61
CA MET A 75 1.03 -4.42 5.28
C MET A 75 0.03 -4.25 6.43
N GLY A 76 0.48 -4.37 7.68
CA GLY A 76 -0.37 -4.19 8.86
C GLY A 76 -0.97 -2.79 9.01
N GLN A 77 -0.45 -1.77 8.31
CA GLN A 77 -0.98 -0.40 8.33
C GLN A 77 -2.02 -0.14 7.23
N LEU A 78 -2.25 -1.10 6.33
CA LEU A 78 -3.12 -0.93 5.17
C LEU A 78 -4.58 -1.29 5.42
N ALA A 79 -4.94 -1.84 6.59
CA ALA A 79 -6.33 -2.17 6.92
C ALA A 79 -7.26 -0.96 6.71
N GLY A 80 -8.26 -1.13 5.84
CA GLY A 80 -9.22 -0.09 5.46
C GLY A 80 -8.65 1.06 4.63
N ARG A 81 -7.39 0.98 4.18
CA ARG A 81 -6.73 2.01 3.36
C ARG A 81 -6.93 1.73 1.87
N GLU A 82 -6.72 2.76 1.05
CA GLU A 82 -6.71 2.65 -0.41
C GLU A 82 -5.38 3.16 -0.97
N VAL A 83 -4.74 2.35 -1.81
CA VAL A 83 -3.44 2.61 -2.44
C VAL A 83 -3.56 2.51 -3.95
N TYR A 84 -2.87 3.41 -4.66
CA TYR A 84 -2.69 3.35 -6.11
C TYR A 84 -1.22 3.22 -6.48
N THR A 85 -0.94 2.33 -7.44
CA THR A 85 0.38 2.11 -8.05
C THR A 85 0.36 2.56 -9.51
N VAL A 86 1.54 2.56 -10.15
CA VAL A 86 1.67 2.63 -11.61
C VAL A 86 1.09 1.39 -12.30
#